data_AF-A0A2G6LFN3-F1
#
_entry.id   AF-A0A2G6LFN3-F1
#
_cell.length_a   1.000
_cell.length_b   1.000
_cell.length_c   1.000
_cell.angle_alpha   90.00
_cell.angle_beta   90.00
_cell.angle_gamma   90.00
#
_symmetry.space_group_name_H-M   'P 1'
#
loop_
_entity.id
_entity.type
_entity.pdbx_description
1 polymer ?
#
loop_
_entity_poly.entity_id
_entity_poly.type
_entity_poly.pdbx_seq_one_letter_code
_entity_poly.pdbx_strand_id
1 'polypeptide(L)'
;MLSIKNMITSTRDNTRRNRNIGAKKQGCGRNNYLNIPQPSDTSKFFYERFQEASVEYIQIHDKEISVITEKLNAGFYYSFTAQEAQIVLNSLPYEDLQNFGVLVFRQPKKKELSSSPVWGRLIYSFAFKDDLLPAIIIESVKNLRTYSFPKKQSPQCHLEFELLKKMA
;
A
#
# COMPACT_ATOMS: atom_id res chain seq x y z
N MET A 1 -14.96 -17.35 -63.95
CA MET A 1 -15.40 -16.20 -63.11
C MET A 1 -15.44 -16.68 -61.65
N LEU A 2 -14.28 -16.73 -60.97
CA LEU A 2 -14.20 -17.21 -59.58
C LEU A 2 -14.59 -16.09 -58.60
N SER A 3 -15.50 -16.40 -57.69
CA SER A 3 -16.08 -15.48 -56.71
C SER A 3 -15.07 -15.12 -55.61
N ILE A 4 -14.83 -13.83 -55.46
CA ILE A 4 -14.08 -13.21 -54.36
C ILE A 4 -14.98 -13.23 -53.11
N LYS A 5 -15.08 -14.37 -52.44
CA LYS A 5 -15.65 -14.46 -51.08
C LYS A 5 -14.97 -15.61 -50.39
N ASN A 6 -13.90 -15.31 -49.65
CA ASN A 6 -13.55 -15.96 -48.38
C ASN A 6 -12.41 -15.17 -47.73
N MET A 7 -12.81 -14.03 -47.15
CA MET A 7 -12.04 -13.30 -46.15
C MET A 7 -11.85 -14.19 -44.92
N ILE A 8 -10.58 -14.38 -44.53
CA ILE A 8 -10.06 -14.57 -43.16
C ILE A 8 -11.07 -15.20 -42.17
N THR A 9 -11.24 -16.52 -42.25
CA THR A 9 -11.86 -17.28 -41.16
C THR A 9 -10.84 -17.46 -40.05
N SER A 10 -10.95 -16.67 -38.97
CA SER A 10 -10.37 -17.05 -37.68
C SER A 10 -10.89 -18.44 -37.31
N THR A 11 -10.02 -19.45 -37.23
CA THR A 11 -10.34 -20.84 -36.84
C THR A 11 -10.72 -20.98 -35.35
N ARG A 12 -11.01 -19.88 -34.66
CA ARG A 12 -11.52 -19.88 -33.28
C ARG A 12 -13.04 -19.80 -33.29
N ASP A 13 -13.66 -20.92 -32.96
CA ASP A 13 -15.07 -21.00 -32.59
C ASP A 13 -15.30 -20.26 -31.25
N ASN A 14 -15.98 -19.12 -31.30
CA ASN A 14 -16.27 -18.28 -30.12
C ASN A 14 -17.29 -18.92 -29.16
N THR A 15 -17.92 -20.03 -29.53
CA THR A 15 -18.84 -20.77 -28.65
C THR A 15 -18.14 -21.82 -27.79
N ARG A 16 -16.88 -22.18 -28.10
CA ARG A 16 -16.09 -23.13 -27.30
C ARG A 16 -15.68 -22.52 -25.97
N ARG A 17 -16.30 -22.99 -24.88
CA ARG A 17 -15.80 -22.76 -23.52
C ARG A 17 -14.45 -23.44 -23.32
N ASN A 18 -13.53 -22.75 -22.65
CA ASN A 18 -12.25 -23.33 -22.24
C ASN A 18 -12.51 -24.53 -21.31
N ARG A 19 -11.95 -25.70 -21.66
CA ARG A 19 -12.12 -26.97 -20.92
C ARG A 19 -11.62 -26.91 -19.48
N ASN A 20 -10.80 -25.92 -19.15
CA ASN A 20 -10.26 -25.71 -17.80
C ASN A 20 -11.14 -24.82 -16.92
N ILE A 21 -12.30 -24.33 -17.39
CA ILE A 21 -13.26 -23.60 -16.55
C ILE A 21 -13.81 -24.56 -15.49
N GLY A 22 -13.61 -24.24 -14.21
CA GLY A 22 -13.98 -25.05 -13.04
C GLY A 22 -12.83 -25.91 -12.47
N ALA A 23 -11.68 -25.98 -13.13
CA ALA A 23 -10.53 -26.75 -12.66
C ALA A 23 -9.53 -25.90 -11.86
N LYS A 24 -8.67 -26.51 -11.03
CA LYS A 24 -7.54 -25.81 -10.36
C LYS A 24 -6.60 -25.08 -11.34
N LYS A 25 -6.58 -25.51 -12.61
CA LYS A 25 -5.82 -24.89 -13.71
C LYS A 25 -6.55 -23.71 -14.38
N GLN A 26 -7.77 -23.39 -13.93
CA GLN A 26 -8.54 -22.26 -14.44
C GLN A 26 -7.82 -20.96 -14.11
N GLY A 27 -7.66 -20.11 -15.11
CA GLY A 27 -7.01 -18.82 -14.90
C GLY A 27 -5.54 -18.94 -14.53
N CYS A 28 -4.86 -20.05 -14.86
CA CYS A 28 -3.40 -20.25 -14.81
C CYS A 28 -2.80 -20.13 -16.23
N GLY A 29 -2.77 -18.93 -16.80
CA GLY A 29 -2.07 -18.62 -18.06
C GLY A 29 -0.59 -18.30 -17.86
N ARG A 30 0.19 -18.30 -18.96
CA ARG A 30 1.64 -18.02 -18.95
C ARG A 30 2.00 -16.62 -18.41
N ASN A 31 1.06 -15.67 -18.47
CA ASN A 31 1.20 -14.29 -17.98
C ASN A 31 0.15 -13.98 -16.91
N ASN A 32 0.30 -14.60 -15.74
CA ASN A 32 -0.49 -14.27 -14.54
C ASN A 32 0.36 -13.64 -13.45
N TYR A 33 1.36 -12.85 -13.84
CA TYR A 33 2.02 -12.00 -12.88
C TYR A 33 0.96 -11.01 -12.38
N LEU A 34 0.58 -11.14 -11.10
CA LEU A 34 -0.37 -10.27 -10.41
C LEU A 34 0.27 -8.89 -10.17
N ASN A 35 0.66 -8.24 -11.25
CA ASN A 35 1.37 -6.98 -11.20
C ASN A 35 0.39 -5.86 -10.87
N ILE A 36 0.85 -4.94 -10.03
CA ILE A 36 0.14 -3.69 -9.77
C ILE A 36 0.22 -2.87 -11.06
N PRO A 37 -0.91 -2.43 -11.63
CA PRO A 37 -0.91 -1.71 -12.89
C PRO A 37 -0.22 -0.36 -12.75
N GLN A 38 0.68 -0.08 -13.68
CA GLN A 38 1.27 1.24 -13.95
C GLN A 38 0.58 1.82 -15.19
N PRO A 39 -0.32 2.80 -15.01
CA PRO A 39 -0.95 3.49 -16.12
C PRO A 39 0.09 4.20 -17.00
N SER A 40 -0.19 4.32 -18.29
CA SER A 40 0.67 5.02 -19.25
C SER A 40 0.58 6.55 -19.17
N ASP A 41 -0.43 7.06 -18.48
CA ASP A 41 -0.72 8.50 -18.33
C ASP A 41 0.06 9.14 -17.17
N THR A 42 0.83 8.37 -16.41
CA THR A 42 1.58 8.87 -15.26
C THR A 42 2.95 8.23 -15.14
N SER A 43 3.95 9.05 -14.81
CA SER A 43 5.28 8.59 -14.40
C SER A 43 5.32 8.14 -12.94
N LYS A 44 4.26 8.43 -12.16
CA LYS A 44 4.20 8.12 -10.73
C LYS A 44 4.09 6.62 -10.48
N PHE A 45 4.85 6.14 -9.52
CA PHE A 45 4.71 4.79 -9.00
C PHE A 45 3.39 4.63 -8.24
N PHE A 46 2.97 3.38 -8.04
CA PHE A 46 1.68 3.11 -7.39
C PHE A 46 1.58 3.72 -5.99
N TYR A 47 2.70 3.80 -5.27
CA TYR A 47 2.79 4.32 -3.91
C TYR A 47 2.80 5.85 -3.81
N GLU A 48 2.91 6.57 -4.94
CA GLU A 48 2.89 8.04 -5.00
C GLU A 48 1.51 8.60 -5.39
N ARG A 49 0.52 7.71 -5.60
CA ARG A 49 -0.81 8.05 -6.12
C ARG A 49 -1.88 7.99 -5.03
N PHE A 50 -2.08 9.13 -4.39
CA PHE A 50 -3.11 9.36 -3.36
C PHE A 50 -4.42 9.88 -3.99
N GLN A 51 -5.57 9.57 -3.38
CA GLN A 51 -6.86 10.13 -3.81
C GLN A 51 -7.17 11.48 -3.14
N GLU A 52 -7.22 11.48 -1.81
CA GLU A 52 -7.49 12.65 -0.97
C GLU A 52 -6.45 12.63 0.14
N ALA A 53 -5.51 13.58 0.14
CA ALA A 53 -4.45 13.62 1.15
C ALA A 53 -4.36 15.00 1.79
N SER A 54 -4.18 15.03 3.11
CA SER A 54 -3.77 16.22 3.84
C SER A 54 -2.25 16.24 3.98
N VAL A 55 -1.68 17.44 4.06
CA VAL A 55 -0.26 17.63 4.33
C VAL A 55 -0.13 18.44 5.62
N GLU A 56 0.58 17.88 6.58
CA GLU A 56 1.01 18.57 7.80
C GLU A 56 2.54 18.56 7.87
N TYR A 57 3.11 19.34 8.78
CA TYR A 57 4.56 19.44 8.95
C TYR A 57 4.92 19.10 10.39
N ILE A 58 5.99 18.33 10.56
CA ILE A 58 6.53 17.99 11.88
C ILE A 58 8.01 18.32 11.93
N GLN A 59 8.49 18.67 13.13
CA GLN A 59 9.89 18.96 13.40
C GLN A 59 10.61 17.68 13.85
N ILE A 60 11.67 17.31 13.14
CA ILE A 60 12.56 16.20 13.47
C ILE A 60 13.97 16.78 13.55
N HIS A 61 14.56 16.74 14.74
CA HIS A 61 15.78 17.48 15.09
C HIS A 61 15.62 18.95 14.67
N ASP A 62 16.54 19.47 13.87
CA ASP A 62 16.52 20.84 13.36
C ASP A 62 15.87 20.97 11.97
N LYS A 63 15.10 19.96 11.53
CA LYS A 63 14.52 19.89 10.19
C LYS A 63 13.00 19.73 10.22
N GLU A 64 12.32 20.55 9.44
CA GLU A 64 10.90 20.36 9.15
C GLU A 64 10.73 19.34 8.02
N ILE A 65 9.87 18.35 8.23
CA ILE A 65 9.51 17.38 7.19
C ILE A 65 8.01 17.41 6.90
N SER A 66 7.65 16.99 5.69
CA SER A 66 6.24 16.89 5.29
C SER A 66 5.67 15.53 5.68
N VAL A 67 4.51 15.54 6.32
CA VAL A 67 3.70 14.34 6.59
C VAL A 67 2.48 14.38 5.69
N ILE A 68 2.37 13.40 4.81
CA ILE A 68 1.25 13.24 3.89
C ILE A 68 0.33 12.18 4.45
N THR A 69 -0.93 12.51 4.70
CA THR A 69 -1.91 11.57 5.25
C THR A 69 -3.06 11.39 4.28
N GLU A 70 -3.13 10.21 3.66
CA GLU A 70 -4.25 9.83 2.82
C GLU A 70 -5.49 9.54 3.66
N LYS A 71 -6.63 10.05 3.22
CA LYS A 71 -7.93 9.78 3.81
C LYS A 71 -8.28 8.30 3.67
N LEU A 72 -8.68 7.71 4.78
CA LEU A 72 -9.03 6.30 4.85
C LEU A 72 -10.48 6.04 4.43
N ASN A 73 -10.68 4.89 3.80
CA ASN A 73 -12.00 4.31 3.62
C ASN A 73 -12.47 3.64 4.92
N ALA A 74 -13.79 3.48 5.06
CA ALA A 74 -14.38 2.79 6.20
C ALA A 74 -13.77 1.40 6.41
N GLY A 75 -13.39 1.10 7.65
CA GLY A 75 -12.79 -0.17 8.03
C GLY A 75 -11.27 -0.27 7.82
N PHE A 76 -10.58 0.85 7.56
CA PHE A 76 -9.13 0.95 7.63
C PHE A 76 -8.72 1.91 8.75
N TYR A 77 -7.53 1.71 9.29
CA TYR A 77 -6.92 2.62 10.27
C TYR A 77 -5.40 2.66 10.09
N TYR A 78 -4.77 3.76 10.50
CA TYR A 78 -3.31 3.81 10.68
C TYR A 78 -3.00 3.32 12.09
N SER A 79 -2.07 2.37 12.22
CA SER A 79 -1.62 1.87 13.53
C SER A 79 -0.64 2.80 14.23
N PHE A 80 -0.30 3.91 13.60
CA PHE A 80 0.76 4.82 14.00
C PHE A 80 0.34 6.24 13.65
N THR A 81 0.59 7.18 14.55
CA THR A 81 0.26 8.60 14.38
C THR A 81 1.50 9.39 13.94
N ALA A 82 1.29 10.59 13.39
CA ALA A 82 2.39 11.47 13.03
C ALA A 82 3.20 11.91 14.26
N GLN A 83 2.56 12.08 15.41
CA GLN A 83 3.21 12.43 16.67
C GLN A 83 4.09 11.29 17.20
N GLU A 84 3.61 10.05 17.15
CA GLU A 84 4.42 8.89 17.51
C GLU A 84 5.60 8.71 16.55
N ALA A 85 5.38 8.96 15.25
CA ALA A 85 6.45 8.97 14.26
C ALA A 85 7.51 10.01 14.59
N GLN A 86 7.10 11.21 14.99
CA GLN A 86 8.00 12.26 15.42
C GLN A 86 8.87 11.81 16.60
N ILE A 87 8.30 11.16 17.61
CA ILE A 87 9.04 10.66 18.78
C ILE A 87 10.08 9.61 18.35
N VAL A 88 9.67 8.64 17.53
CA VAL A 88 10.56 7.57 17.07
C VAL A 88 11.69 8.13 16.21
N LEU A 89 11.38 9.03 15.27
CA LEU A 89 12.39 9.58 14.36
C LEU A 89 13.38 10.49 15.10
N ASN A 90 12.93 11.26 16.09
CA ASN A 90 13.83 12.05 16.95
C ASN A 90 14.76 11.17 17.82
N SER A 91 14.44 9.90 18.03
CA SER A 91 15.33 8.98 18.76
C SER A 91 16.48 8.43 17.91
N LEU A 92 16.42 8.58 16.57
CA LEU A 92 17.45 8.13 15.65
C LEU A 92 18.57 9.17 15.52
N PRO A 93 19.82 8.75 15.22
CA PRO A 93 20.92 9.65 14.94
C PRO A 93 20.58 10.65 13.83
N TYR A 94 21.03 11.88 13.97
CA TYR A 94 20.78 12.95 13.00
C TYR A 94 21.35 12.60 11.62
N GLU A 95 22.50 11.94 11.60
CA GLU A 95 23.23 11.54 10.39
C GLU A 95 22.42 10.61 9.49
N ASP A 96 21.63 9.71 10.08
CA ASP A 96 20.77 8.77 9.36
C ASP A 96 19.56 9.46 8.70
N LEU A 97 19.15 10.61 9.25
CA LEU A 97 17.94 11.33 8.84
C LEU A 97 18.22 12.59 8.02
N GLN A 98 19.49 12.94 7.78
CA GLN A 98 19.89 14.18 7.11
C GLN A 98 19.14 14.39 5.77
N ASN A 99 19.01 13.31 5.00
CA ASN A 99 18.35 13.33 3.69
C ASN A 99 16.86 12.97 3.76
N PHE A 100 16.34 12.53 4.91
CA PHE A 100 14.93 12.16 5.06
C PHE A 100 14.02 13.39 4.88
N GLY A 101 12.97 13.29 4.07
CA GLY A 101 12.15 14.45 3.71
C GLY A 101 10.65 14.29 3.87
N VAL A 102 10.13 13.06 3.74
CA VAL A 102 8.67 12.84 3.68
C VAL A 102 8.25 11.61 4.47
N LEU A 103 7.26 11.78 5.35
CA LEU A 103 6.52 10.69 5.95
C LEU A 103 5.17 10.57 5.25
N VAL A 104 4.75 9.36 4.89
CA VAL A 104 3.52 9.13 4.14
C VAL A 104 2.67 8.08 4.84
N PHE A 105 1.45 8.44 5.21
CA PHE A 105 0.40 7.52 5.60
C PHE A 105 -0.49 7.25 4.39
N ARG A 106 -0.46 6.01 3.86
CA ARG A 106 -1.20 5.61 2.65
C ARG A 106 -2.18 4.48 2.93
N GLN A 107 -3.31 4.44 2.23
CA GLN A 107 -4.13 3.23 2.18
C GLN A 107 -3.77 2.35 0.97
N PRO A 108 -3.39 1.07 1.16
CA PRO A 108 -3.10 0.18 0.05
C PRO A 108 -4.38 -0.16 -0.75
N LYS A 109 -4.25 -0.23 -2.07
CA LYS A 109 -5.37 -0.56 -2.98
C LYS A 109 -5.63 -2.08 -3.01
N LYS A 110 -6.80 -2.51 -3.48
CA LYS A 110 -7.21 -3.93 -3.50
C LYS A 110 -6.17 -4.89 -4.12
N LYS A 111 -5.56 -4.50 -5.25
CA LYS A 111 -4.51 -5.31 -5.90
C LYS A 111 -3.21 -5.35 -5.12
N GLU A 112 -2.87 -4.24 -4.45
CA GLU A 112 -1.67 -4.10 -3.62
C GLU A 112 -1.78 -4.99 -2.38
N LEU A 113 -2.94 -4.98 -1.71
CA LEU A 113 -3.24 -5.86 -0.57
C LEU A 113 -3.11 -7.35 -0.90
N SER A 114 -3.43 -7.75 -2.14
CA SER A 114 -3.41 -9.16 -2.54
C SER A 114 -2.03 -9.63 -3.00
N SER A 115 -1.19 -8.72 -3.52
CA SER A 115 0.03 -9.09 -4.25
C SER A 115 1.32 -8.70 -3.51
N SER A 116 1.28 -7.66 -2.65
CA SER A 116 2.43 -7.20 -1.87
C SER A 116 1.97 -6.46 -0.58
N PRO A 117 1.27 -7.12 0.34
CA PRO A 117 0.93 -6.49 1.62
C PRO A 117 2.21 -6.24 2.43
N VAL A 118 2.41 -5.00 2.87
CA VAL A 118 3.47 -4.58 3.79
C VAL A 118 2.89 -3.59 4.79
N TRP A 119 3.53 -3.49 5.95
CA TRP A 119 3.19 -2.51 6.99
C TRP A 119 3.83 -1.14 6.71
N GLY A 120 4.96 -1.12 6.00
CA GLY A 120 5.59 0.11 5.54
C GLY A 120 6.68 -0.10 4.49
N ARG A 121 7.20 1.00 3.94
CA ARG A 121 8.23 1.03 2.88
C ARG A 121 9.19 2.19 3.11
N LEU A 122 10.46 1.98 2.79
CA LEU A 122 11.45 3.05 2.62
C LEU A 122 11.71 3.24 1.13
N ILE A 123 11.48 4.44 0.62
CA ILE A 123 11.65 4.82 -0.78
C ILE A 123 12.68 5.95 -0.83
N TYR A 124 13.80 5.76 -1.53
CA TYR A 124 14.85 6.80 -1.59
C TYR A 124 14.57 7.93 -2.59
N SER A 125 13.63 7.72 -3.51
CA SER A 125 13.26 8.70 -4.54
C SER A 125 11.74 8.74 -4.65
N PHE A 126 11.13 9.59 -3.84
CA PHE A 126 9.69 9.82 -3.81
C PHE A 126 9.40 11.22 -4.35
N ALA A 127 8.54 11.30 -5.38
CA ALA A 127 8.19 12.56 -6.02
C ALA A 127 7.15 13.34 -5.20
N PHE A 128 7.55 14.49 -4.66
CA PHE A 128 6.67 15.38 -3.90
C PHE A 128 7.04 16.85 -4.13
N LYS A 129 6.05 17.68 -4.49
CA LYS A 129 6.23 19.14 -4.76
C LYS A 129 7.42 19.44 -5.67
N ASP A 130 7.53 18.71 -6.77
CA ASP A 130 8.60 18.84 -7.77
C ASP A 130 10.01 18.42 -7.29
N ASP A 131 10.15 17.94 -6.05
CA ASP A 131 11.38 17.36 -5.51
C ASP A 131 11.34 15.83 -5.45
N LEU A 132 12.53 15.21 -5.44
CA LEU A 132 12.72 13.79 -5.18
C LEU A 132 13.39 13.63 -3.81
N LEU A 133 12.60 13.15 -2.84
CA LEU A 133 13.03 13.02 -1.46
C LEU A 133 12.92 11.56 -0.98
N PRO A 134 13.79 11.12 -0.06
CA PRO A 134 13.57 9.90 0.69
C PRO A 134 12.29 9.99 1.52
N ALA A 135 11.47 8.93 1.41
CA ALA A 135 10.19 8.82 2.08
C ALA A 135 10.03 7.49 2.83
N ILE A 136 9.42 7.57 4.01
CA ILE A 136 8.93 6.42 4.77
C ILE A 136 7.42 6.40 4.55
N ILE A 137 6.92 5.28 4.06
CA ILE A 137 5.51 5.06 3.83
C ILE A 137 5.01 4.08 4.88
N ILE A 138 4.01 4.46 5.64
CA ILE A 138 3.26 3.62 6.57
C ILE A 138 1.91 3.29 5.92
N GLU A 139 1.66 2.01 5.72
CA GLU A 139 0.44 1.54 5.06
C GLU A 139 -0.66 1.34 6.10
N SER A 140 -1.89 1.71 5.75
CA SER A 140 -3.04 1.49 6.62
C SER A 140 -3.41 0.01 6.68
N VAL A 141 -3.94 -0.38 7.82
CA VAL A 141 -4.33 -1.75 8.11
C VAL A 141 -5.84 -1.85 8.02
N LYS A 142 -6.33 -2.91 7.36
CA LYS A 142 -7.75 -3.23 7.36
C LYS A 142 -8.14 -3.73 8.75
N ASN A 143 -9.20 -3.19 9.31
CA ASN A 143 -9.79 -3.67 10.56
C ASN A 143 -10.38 -5.07 10.32
N LEU A 144 -9.56 -6.10 10.56
CA LEU A 144 -9.89 -7.50 10.38
C LEU A 144 -10.41 -8.06 11.71
N ARG A 145 -11.67 -7.71 12.05
CA ARG A 145 -12.45 -8.25 13.18
C ARG A 145 -11.96 -7.86 14.58
N THR A 146 -12.87 -8.05 15.53
CA THR A 146 -12.66 -7.97 16.97
C THR A 146 -11.46 -8.83 17.38
N TYR A 147 -10.42 -8.19 17.92
CA TYR A 147 -9.29 -8.89 18.50
C TYR A 147 -9.77 -9.79 19.64
N SER A 148 -9.54 -11.09 19.51
CA SER A 148 -9.78 -12.07 20.56
C SER A 148 -8.50 -12.25 21.36
N PHE A 149 -8.42 -11.66 22.55
CA PHE A 149 -7.30 -11.90 23.44
C PHE A 149 -7.42 -13.29 24.10
N PRO A 150 -6.35 -14.11 24.11
CA PRO A 150 -6.36 -15.37 24.84
C PRO A 150 -6.51 -15.12 26.34
N LYS A 151 -7.25 -15.99 27.06
CA LYS A 151 -7.46 -15.86 28.51
C LYS A 151 -6.16 -15.91 29.33
N LYS A 152 -5.11 -16.54 28.79
CA LYS A 152 -3.77 -16.57 29.38
C LYS A 152 -2.87 -15.63 28.57
N GLN A 153 -2.45 -14.54 29.19
CA GLN A 153 -1.52 -13.57 28.63
C GLN A 153 -0.18 -13.65 29.36
N SER A 154 0.92 -13.37 28.65
CA SER A 154 2.20 -13.11 29.30
C SER A 154 2.11 -11.78 30.07
N PRO A 155 2.98 -11.54 31.07
CA PRO A 155 3.03 -10.24 31.76
C PRO A 155 3.17 -9.05 30.80
N GLN A 156 3.95 -9.22 29.72
CA GLN A 156 4.14 -8.20 28.69
C GLN A 156 2.83 -7.89 27.94
N CYS A 157 2.12 -8.92 27.48
CA CYS A 157 0.84 -8.75 26.78
C CYS A 157 -0.23 -8.15 27.69
N HIS A 158 -0.19 -8.43 29.00
CA HIS A 158 -1.12 -7.82 29.95
C HIS A 158 -0.85 -6.32 30.10
N LEU A 159 0.42 -5.92 30.17
CA LEU A 159 0.82 -4.53 30.26
C LEU A 159 0.42 -3.75 29.01
N GLU A 160 0.64 -4.33 27.84
CA GLU A 160 0.21 -3.77 26.55
C GLU A 160 -1.32 -3.66 26.45
N PHE A 161 -2.06 -4.67 26.91
CA PHE A 161 -3.53 -4.64 26.95
C PHE A 161 -4.07 -3.52 27.84
N GLU A 162 -3.46 -3.29 29.01
CA GLU A 162 -3.84 -2.19 29.91
C GLU A 162 -3.47 -0.81 29.34
N LEU A 163 -2.41 -0.70 28.55
CA LEU A 163 -2.10 0.53 27.79
C LEU A 163 -3.15 0.80 26.72
N LEU A 164 -3.52 -0.22 25.95
CA LEU A 164 -4.55 -0.11 24.90
C LEU A 164 -5.91 0.31 25.46
N LYS A 165 -6.30 -0.19 26.64
CA LYS A 165 -7.53 0.23 27.32
C LYS A 165 -7.55 1.72 27.70
N LYS A 166 -6.40 2.31 28.00
CA LYS A 166 -6.30 3.74 28.38
C LYS A 166 -6.36 4.67 27.17
N MET A 167 -6.07 4.15 25.98
CA MET A 167 -6.05 4.90 24.72
C MET A 167 -7.38 4.85 23.96
N ALA A 168 -8.31 3.98 24.37
CA ALA A 168 -9.66 3.84 23.81
C ALA A 168 -10.68 4.70 24.57
#